data_AF-A0A1Z4RWW6-F1
#
_entry.id   AF-A0A1Z4RWW6-F1
#
_cell.length_a   1.000
_cell.length_b   1.000
_cell.length_c   1.000
_cell.angle_alpha   90.00
_cell.angle_beta   90.00
_cell.angle_gamma   90.00
#
_symmetry.space_group_name_H-M   'P 1'
#
loop_
_entity.id
_entity.type
_entity.pdbx_description
1 polymer ?
#
loop_
_entity_poly.entity_id
_entity_poly.type
_entity_poly.pdbx_seq_one_letter_code
_entity_poly.pdbx_strand_id
1 'polypeptide(L)'
;MNFLKSSLRLGLALISIYSSTAVKSIQAAEIPTQTYDMINGDNSWAGTLEAPNFSAITLISLGSFSESGFIPDDYDDYVGYSLGRQWQPGDAVIDVLKLGDLDEALGIGRMRLGEIVTKSGHQFHEVTLDRLGFIEEQTVASFIQANPQLKSESIENVPPLADLVTLIYGDRAKIILNLPVQILIDVPHQSQFNPISLNKSLKTSSNKTFNLSQSETQSPRTSQAFEQSSNDVSSKIEISEVEMGELDLSQYTLDDVSGMEDSFVEDFEGWKNEYAGEVEGLADISLDNFPNPVATTLAFVSRVDTIWSDAHGEIKSGQSVAGSNIAGYAVPCQTQCAHIELDDLENSGRDIRWISEGRRWMLGNDPNNANICPEAPWGVDGGEGILGEVNCGKEPTGRNPFGPTFKVALWNVDETTDTAETSIFFRICIRFPVDLGCTPYFIGPIPWLPANREDWIILGPGF
;
A
#
# COMPACT_ATOMS: atom_id res chain seq x y z
N MET A 1 11.20 -70.95 46.33
CA MET A 1 11.17 -69.56 46.85
C MET A 1 12.08 -68.72 45.97
N ASN A 2 11.52 -68.17 44.89
CA ASN A 2 12.21 -67.31 43.94
C ASN A 2 11.48 -65.97 43.94
N PHE A 3 12.18 -64.87 44.21
CA PHE A 3 11.74 -63.54 43.77
C PHE A 3 12.98 -62.73 43.40
N LEU A 4 13.41 -62.89 42.14
CA LEU A 4 14.23 -61.91 41.45
C LEU A 4 13.37 -60.67 41.19
N LYS A 5 13.76 -59.52 41.74
CA LYS A 5 13.22 -58.21 41.37
C LYS A 5 13.89 -57.75 40.07
N SER A 6 13.10 -57.74 39.01
CA SER A 6 13.38 -57.13 37.71
C SER A 6 13.45 -55.60 37.85
N SER A 7 14.58 -55.01 37.49
CA SER A 7 14.75 -53.57 37.28
C SER A 7 14.27 -53.20 35.87
N LEU A 8 13.18 -52.45 35.82
CA LEU A 8 12.63 -51.85 34.62
C LEU A 8 13.57 -50.71 34.17
N ARG A 9 14.28 -50.89 33.06
CA ARG A 9 15.02 -49.81 32.39
C ARG A 9 14.05 -49.07 31.48
N LEU A 10 13.62 -47.88 31.90
CA LEU A 10 12.93 -46.92 31.04
C LEU A 10 14.00 -46.14 30.28
N GLY A 11 14.28 -46.53 29.04
CA GLY A 11 15.11 -45.76 28.12
C GLY A 11 14.26 -44.67 27.48
N LEU A 12 14.33 -43.44 28.00
CA LEU A 12 13.84 -42.25 27.31
C LEU A 12 14.76 -42.01 26.09
N ALA A 13 14.23 -42.23 24.89
CA ALA A 13 14.84 -41.75 23.66
C ALA A 13 14.58 -40.25 23.55
N LEU A 14 15.60 -39.44 23.86
CA LEU A 14 15.66 -38.03 23.48
C LEU A 14 15.84 -37.96 21.97
N ILE A 15 14.74 -37.77 21.25
CA ILE A 15 14.76 -37.36 19.84
C ILE A 15 14.94 -35.84 19.85
N SER A 16 16.19 -35.38 19.78
CA SER A 16 16.50 -33.99 19.46
C SER A 16 16.19 -33.75 18.00
N ILE A 17 15.02 -33.15 17.73
CA ILE A 17 14.71 -32.58 16.42
C ILE A 17 15.51 -31.28 16.34
N TYR A 18 16.71 -31.35 15.77
CA TYR A 18 17.41 -30.15 15.30
C TYR A 18 16.69 -29.66 14.04
N SER A 19 15.68 -28.82 14.22
CA SER A 19 15.19 -27.95 13.15
C SER A 19 16.23 -26.85 12.96
N SER A 20 17.26 -27.11 12.15
CA SER A 20 18.11 -26.03 11.64
C SER A 20 17.32 -25.30 10.56
N THR A 21 16.44 -24.38 10.97
CA THR A 21 16.02 -23.31 10.08
C THR A 21 17.26 -22.44 9.88
N ALA A 22 17.87 -22.58 8.71
CA ALA A 22 18.75 -21.53 8.23
C ALA A 22 17.89 -20.28 8.09
N VAL A 23 17.95 -19.40 9.10
CA VAL A 23 17.49 -18.03 8.95
C VAL A 23 18.36 -17.48 7.83
N LYS A 24 17.79 -17.33 6.63
CA LYS A 24 18.38 -16.45 5.62
C LYS A 24 18.49 -15.11 6.34
N SER A 25 19.71 -14.67 6.60
CA SER A 25 19.96 -13.27 6.92
C SER A 25 19.49 -12.50 5.70
N ILE A 26 18.27 -11.98 5.76
CA ILE A 26 17.82 -10.96 4.82
C ILE A 26 18.74 -9.78 5.14
N GLN A 27 19.66 -9.50 4.22
CA GLN A 27 20.43 -8.27 4.27
C GLN A 27 19.39 -7.15 4.29
N ALA A 28 19.28 -6.41 5.39
CA ALA A 28 18.36 -5.28 5.47
C ALA A 28 18.64 -4.36 4.27
N ALA A 29 17.60 -3.95 3.55
CA ALA A 29 17.73 -2.94 2.52
C ALA A 29 18.35 -1.70 3.16
N GLU A 30 19.50 -1.25 2.66
CA GLU A 30 20.17 -0.07 3.18
C GLU A 30 19.42 1.17 2.68
N ILE A 31 18.85 1.96 3.60
CA ILE A 31 18.13 3.20 3.26
C ILE A 31 19.11 4.18 2.61
N PRO A 32 18.88 4.63 1.36
CA PRO A 32 19.77 5.60 0.72
C PRO A 32 19.91 6.91 1.51
N THR A 33 21.15 7.28 1.83
CA THR A 33 21.49 8.52 2.54
C THR A 33 22.30 9.49 1.69
N GLN A 34 22.38 10.73 2.17
CA GLN A 34 23.29 11.77 1.72
C GLN A 34 23.92 12.44 2.93
N THR A 35 25.17 12.86 2.80
CA THR A 35 25.97 13.39 3.90
C THR A 35 26.03 14.90 3.88
N TYR A 36 25.92 15.53 5.05
CA TYR A 36 26.12 16.96 5.26
C TYR A 36 27.22 17.20 6.30
N ASP A 37 28.16 18.09 6.00
CA ASP A 37 29.14 18.54 6.98
C ASP A 37 28.45 19.42 8.03
N MET A 38 28.55 19.01 9.28
CA MET A 38 28.09 19.82 10.41
C MET A 38 29.24 20.73 10.82
N ILE A 39 28.96 22.03 10.91
CA ILE A 39 29.94 23.05 11.28
C ILE A 39 29.50 23.77 12.55
N ASN A 40 30.46 24.04 13.42
CA ASN A 40 30.28 24.83 14.62
C ASN A 40 30.10 26.31 14.27
N GLY A 41 29.65 27.10 15.25
CA GLY A 41 29.46 28.55 15.10
C GLY A 41 30.76 29.35 14.89
N ASP A 42 31.93 28.71 14.99
CA ASP A 42 33.25 29.25 14.65
C ASP A 42 33.79 28.74 13.30
N ASN A 43 32.94 28.06 12.51
CA ASN A 43 33.24 27.37 11.25
C ASN A 43 34.22 26.18 11.38
N SER A 44 34.50 25.69 12.58
CA SER A 44 35.19 24.41 12.74
C SER A 44 34.25 23.24 12.41
N TRP A 45 34.82 22.13 11.95
CA TRP A 45 34.07 20.91 11.66
C TRP A 45 33.57 20.27 12.98
N ALA A 46 32.29 19.90 13.01
CA ALA A 46 31.59 19.35 14.17
C ALA A 46 31.18 17.87 13.98
N GLY A 47 31.16 17.38 12.74
CA GLY A 47 30.74 16.02 12.42
C GLY A 47 30.13 15.90 11.04
N THR A 48 29.53 14.74 10.77
CA THR A 48 28.78 14.48 9.53
C THR A 48 27.36 14.08 9.92
N LEU A 49 26.37 14.66 9.25
CA LEU A 49 24.98 14.23 9.31
C LEU A 49 24.68 13.33 8.12
N GLU A 50 24.30 12.08 8.41
CA GLU A 50 23.72 11.17 7.42
C GLU A 50 22.19 11.37 7.40
N ALA A 51 21.71 12.06 6.37
CA ALA A 51 20.29 12.33 6.19
C ALA A 51 19.70 11.43 5.11
N PRO A 52 18.39 11.11 5.16
CA PRO A 52 17.75 10.38 4.08
C PRO A 52 17.84 11.14 2.76
N ASN A 53 18.16 10.40 1.69
CA ASN A 53 18.14 10.92 0.33
C ASN A 53 16.82 10.53 -0.34
N PHE A 54 15.77 11.34 -0.16
CA PHE A 54 14.45 11.04 -0.71
C PHE A 54 14.40 10.98 -2.24
N SER A 55 15.39 11.55 -2.94
CA SER A 55 15.55 11.40 -4.41
C SER A 55 16.04 10.01 -4.83
N ALA A 56 16.44 9.16 -3.87
CA ALA A 56 16.92 7.80 -4.07
C ALA A 56 16.14 6.76 -3.25
N ILE A 57 15.46 7.18 -2.18
CA ILE A 57 14.55 6.33 -1.39
C ILE A 57 13.26 6.14 -2.19
N THR A 58 12.87 4.89 -2.35
CA THR A 58 11.59 4.44 -2.94
C THR A 58 10.80 3.64 -1.88
N LEU A 59 9.55 3.24 -2.17
CA LEU A 59 8.80 2.37 -1.24
C LEU A 59 9.48 1.00 -1.08
N ILE A 60 10.10 0.47 -2.13
CA ILE A 60 10.91 -0.78 -2.05
C ILE A 60 12.08 -0.61 -1.08
N SER A 61 12.75 0.54 -1.10
CA SER A 61 13.92 0.77 -0.24
C SER A 61 13.60 0.74 1.25
N LEU A 62 12.33 0.93 1.65
CA LEU A 62 11.88 0.84 3.04
C LEU A 62 12.01 -0.59 3.61
N GLY A 63 12.16 -1.61 2.76
CA GLY A 63 12.43 -2.97 3.18
C GLY A 63 11.21 -3.68 3.73
N SER A 64 11.32 -4.18 4.96
CA SER A 64 10.35 -5.10 5.58
C SER A 64 10.03 -4.73 7.02
N PHE A 65 8.87 -5.15 7.50
CA PHE A 65 8.50 -5.00 8.92
C PHE A 65 9.45 -5.81 9.82
N SER A 66 9.81 -5.26 10.97
CA SER A 66 10.64 -5.97 11.97
C SER A 66 9.81 -6.73 13.00
N GLU A 67 8.54 -6.39 13.15
CA GLU A 67 7.61 -7.03 14.09
C GLU A 67 6.27 -7.33 13.40
N SER A 68 5.53 -8.28 13.96
CA SER A 68 4.16 -8.57 13.52
C SER A 68 3.23 -7.41 13.88
N GLY A 69 2.18 -7.24 13.09
CA GLY A 69 1.08 -6.34 13.44
C GLY A 69 -0.20 -6.69 12.70
N PHE A 70 -1.27 -6.00 13.06
CA PHE A 70 -2.61 -6.29 12.59
C PHE A 70 -3.48 -5.04 12.62
N ILE A 71 -4.40 -4.97 11.66
CA ILE A 71 -5.48 -4.00 11.59
C ILE A 71 -6.79 -4.79 11.48
N PRO A 72 -7.76 -4.60 12.39
CA PRO A 72 -9.08 -5.21 12.26
C PRO A 72 -9.87 -4.60 11.10
N ASP A 73 -10.78 -5.40 10.54
CA ASP A 73 -11.72 -5.02 9.48
C ASP A 73 -12.92 -4.20 10.00
N ASP A 74 -13.02 -3.97 11.32
CA ASP A 74 -14.06 -3.18 11.98
C ASP A 74 -14.26 -1.77 11.39
N TYR A 75 -13.25 -1.25 10.69
CA TYR A 75 -13.23 0.10 10.13
C TYR A 75 -13.44 0.17 8.61
N ASP A 76 -13.55 -0.97 7.92
CA ASP A 76 -13.65 -1.05 6.45
C ASP A 76 -14.84 -0.24 5.90
N ASP A 77 -15.98 -0.33 6.57
CA ASP A 77 -17.23 0.36 6.21
C ASP A 77 -17.10 1.90 6.26
N TYR A 78 -16.15 2.44 7.02
CA TYR A 78 -15.96 3.88 7.15
C TYR A 78 -15.04 4.45 6.08
N VAL A 79 -14.06 3.68 5.64
CA VAL A 79 -12.91 4.22 4.89
C VAL A 79 -13.01 4.07 3.37
N GLY A 80 -13.98 3.29 2.90
CA GLY A 80 -14.22 3.07 1.46
C GLY A 80 -13.22 2.15 0.78
N TYR A 81 -12.44 1.39 1.56
CA TYR A 81 -11.57 0.29 1.12
C TYR A 81 -11.29 -0.64 2.31
N SER A 82 -10.78 -1.84 2.07
CA SER A 82 -10.54 -2.81 3.14
C SER A 82 -9.26 -2.48 3.90
N LEU A 83 -9.38 -2.23 5.21
CA LEU A 83 -8.27 -2.02 6.13
C LEU A 83 -7.78 -3.33 6.74
N GLY A 84 -8.66 -4.30 6.92
CA GLY A 84 -8.36 -5.59 7.54
C GLY A 84 -7.12 -6.27 6.95
N ARG A 85 -6.03 -6.37 7.73
CA ARG A 85 -4.80 -7.07 7.31
C ARG A 85 -3.88 -7.37 8.48
N GLN A 86 -2.99 -8.33 8.30
CA GLN A 86 -1.93 -8.67 9.23
C GLN A 86 -0.60 -8.78 8.48
N TRP A 87 0.49 -8.54 9.20
CA TRP A 87 1.84 -8.76 8.70
C TRP A 87 2.71 -9.44 9.74
N GLN A 88 3.81 -10.01 9.29
CA GLN A 88 4.81 -10.71 10.07
C GLN A 88 6.20 -10.08 9.84
N PRO A 89 7.16 -10.34 10.74
CA PRO A 89 8.54 -9.92 10.54
C PRO A 89 9.09 -10.45 9.21
N GLY A 90 9.64 -9.56 8.39
CA GLY A 90 10.19 -9.88 7.08
C GLY A 90 9.20 -9.72 5.92
N ASP A 91 7.91 -9.49 6.17
CA ASP A 91 6.98 -9.10 5.10
C ASP A 91 7.40 -7.76 4.52
N ALA A 92 7.38 -7.63 3.18
CA ALA A 92 7.82 -6.40 2.53
C ALA A 92 6.80 -5.28 2.78
N VAL A 93 7.29 -4.06 2.94
CA VAL A 93 6.43 -2.89 3.17
C VAL A 93 5.40 -2.72 2.05
N ILE A 94 5.82 -2.99 0.81
CA ILE A 94 5.00 -2.86 -0.40
C ILE A 94 3.89 -3.91 -0.50
N ASP A 95 3.99 -5.02 0.23
CA ASP A 95 3.02 -6.12 0.23
C ASP A 95 1.97 -5.96 1.36
N VAL A 96 2.09 -4.90 2.18
CA VAL A 96 1.22 -4.64 3.33
C VAL A 96 0.58 -3.25 3.24
N LEU A 97 1.31 -2.25 2.74
CA LEU A 97 0.77 -0.92 2.52
C LEU A 97 -0.09 -0.92 1.26
N LYS A 98 -1.33 -0.49 1.43
CA LYS A 98 -2.29 -0.27 0.35
C LYS A 98 -2.21 1.15 -0.17
N LEU A 99 -2.65 1.37 -1.41
CA LEU A 99 -2.65 2.71 -2.00
C LEU A 99 -3.50 3.70 -1.17
N GLY A 100 -4.60 3.22 -0.58
CA GLY A 100 -5.44 4.00 0.31
C GLY A 100 -4.74 4.46 1.61
N ASP A 101 -3.73 3.74 2.09
CA ASP A 101 -2.95 4.15 3.27
C ASP A 101 -2.06 5.35 2.95
N LEU A 102 -1.55 5.38 1.71
CA LEU A 102 -0.52 6.30 1.24
C LEU A 102 -1.07 7.53 0.54
N ASP A 103 -2.31 7.49 0.04
CA ASP A 103 -2.86 8.53 -0.81
C ASP A 103 -2.90 9.92 -0.18
N GLU A 104 -3.30 10.04 1.09
CA GLU A 104 -3.35 11.36 1.73
C GLU A 104 -1.94 11.97 1.82
N ALA A 105 -0.97 11.14 2.21
CA ALA A 105 0.40 11.57 2.45
C ALA A 105 1.20 11.80 1.16
N LEU A 106 1.06 10.93 0.15
CA LEU A 106 1.85 10.93 -1.08
C LEU A 106 1.06 11.40 -2.31
N GLY A 107 -0.27 11.34 -2.28
CA GLY A 107 -1.13 11.75 -3.40
C GLY A 107 -1.21 10.75 -4.54
N ILE A 108 -1.09 9.45 -4.24
CA ILE A 108 -1.03 8.38 -5.24
C ILE A 108 -2.25 8.38 -6.18
N GLY A 109 -3.46 8.62 -5.65
CA GLY A 109 -4.68 8.66 -6.46
C GLY A 109 -4.63 9.69 -7.58
N ARG A 110 -3.91 10.80 -7.36
CA ARG A 110 -3.76 11.90 -8.33
C ARG A 110 -2.66 11.69 -9.36
N MET A 111 -1.97 10.56 -9.33
CA MET A 111 -0.99 10.21 -10.35
C MET A 111 -1.69 9.64 -11.58
N ARG A 112 -1.21 10.04 -12.76
CA ARG A 112 -1.61 9.37 -14.00
C ARG A 112 -0.82 8.07 -14.17
N LEU A 113 -1.39 7.07 -14.83
CA LEU A 113 -0.69 5.82 -15.11
C LEU A 113 0.62 6.05 -15.87
N GLY A 114 0.64 6.99 -16.82
CA GLY A 114 1.87 7.34 -17.54
C GLY A 114 2.91 8.05 -16.69
N GLU A 115 2.50 8.78 -15.65
CA GLU A 115 3.46 9.38 -14.70
C GLU A 115 4.14 8.29 -13.86
N ILE A 116 3.39 7.25 -13.47
CA ILE A 116 3.94 6.11 -12.72
C ILE A 116 5.02 5.42 -13.56
N VAL A 117 4.69 5.04 -14.80
CA VAL A 117 5.62 4.36 -15.71
C VAL A 117 6.86 5.21 -16.00
N THR A 118 6.68 6.51 -16.28
CA THR A 118 7.81 7.38 -16.63
C THR A 118 8.71 7.71 -15.43
N LYS A 119 8.15 7.92 -14.23
CA LYS A 119 8.92 8.24 -13.01
C LYS A 119 9.65 7.04 -12.42
N SER A 120 9.13 5.84 -12.64
CA SER A 120 9.77 4.57 -12.26
C SER A 120 10.88 4.14 -13.23
N GLY A 121 10.95 4.77 -14.41
CA GLY A 121 11.94 4.45 -15.44
C GLY A 121 11.57 3.28 -16.35
N HIS A 122 10.36 2.74 -16.20
CA HIS A 122 9.80 1.71 -17.08
C HIS A 122 9.35 2.29 -18.44
N GLN A 123 9.07 1.43 -19.40
CA GLN A 123 8.47 1.81 -20.68
C GLN A 123 7.02 1.31 -20.77
N PHE A 124 6.17 2.05 -21.48
CA PHE A 124 4.74 1.73 -21.63
C PHE A 124 4.49 0.32 -22.19
N HIS A 125 5.26 -0.11 -23.20
CA HIS A 125 5.19 -1.46 -23.79
C HIS A 125 5.71 -2.58 -22.89
N GLU A 126 6.31 -2.28 -21.73
CA GLU A 126 6.79 -3.28 -20.76
C GLU A 126 5.77 -3.52 -19.63
N VAL A 127 4.84 -2.59 -19.43
CA VAL A 127 3.80 -2.67 -18.39
C VAL A 127 2.53 -3.23 -18.99
N THR A 128 2.20 -4.46 -18.60
CA THR A 128 0.97 -5.15 -18.98
C THR A 128 -0.19 -4.80 -18.06
N LEU A 129 -1.43 -4.92 -18.55
CA LEU A 129 -2.62 -4.48 -17.82
C LEU A 129 -2.89 -5.30 -16.55
N ASP A 130 -2.48 -6.57 -16.50
CA ASP A 130 -2.53 -7.43 -15.30
C ASP A 130 -1.59 -6.94 -14.18
N ARG A 131 -0.58 -6.13 -14.51
CA ARG A 131 0.36 -5.57 -13.53
C ARG A 131 -0.08 -4.22 -12.97
N LEU A 132 -1.30 -3.82 -13.26
CA LEU A 132 -1.98 -2.69 -12.64
C LEU A 132 -3.14 -3.29 -11.86
N GLY A 133 -2.88 -3.87 -10.67
CA GLY A 133 -3.77 -4.84 -10.02
C GLY A 133 -5.27 -4.51 -10.00
N PHE A 134 -5.64 -3.23 -9.89
CA PHE A 134 -7.03 -2.78 -9.93
C PHE A 134 -7.75 -2.97 -11.29
N ILE A 135 -7.04 -3.23 -12.40
CA ILE A 135 -7.66 -3.36 -13.74
C ILE A 135 -8.49 -4.64 -13.86
N GLU A 136 -8.05 -5.74 -13.26
CA GLU A 136 -8.77 -7.03 -13.31
C GLU A 136 -10.17 -6.92 -12.70
N GLU A 137 -10.30 -6.16 -11.61
CA GLU A 137 -11.56 -5.96 -10.88
C GLU A 137 -12.52 -4.98 -11.57
N GLN A 138 -12.09 -4.28 -12.63
CA GLN A 138 -12.99 -3.36 -13.34
C GLN A 138 -14.01 -4.15 -14.16
N THR A 139 -15.26 -3.71 -14.13
CA THR A 139 -16.23 -4.00 -15.18
C THR A 139 -15.90 -3.23 -16.47
N VAL A 140 -16.40 -3.66 -17.63
CA VAL A 140 -16.32 -2.87 -18.86
C VAL A 140 -16.83 -1.43 -18.67
N ALA A 141 -17.91 -1.27 -17.89
CA ALA A 141 -18.46 0.04 -17.59
C ALA A 141 -17.50 0.92 -16.77
N SER A 142 -16.98 0.41 -15.66
CA SER A 142 -16.03 1.14 -14.81
C SER A 142 -14.70 1.39 -15.53
N PHE A 143 -14.21 0.44 -16.32
CA PHE A 143 -13.03 0.60 -17.16
C PHE A 143 -13.18 1.77 -18.17
N ILE A 144 -14.33 1.85 -18.87
CA ILE A 144 -14.61 2.94 -19.82
C ILE A 144 -14.88 4.26 -19.07
N GLN A 145 -15.43 4.20 -17.86
CA GLN A 145 -15.61 5.37 -17.01
C GLN A 145 -14.27 5.97 -16.59
N ALA A 146 -13.31 5.13 -16.18
CA ALA A 146 -11.96 5.51 -15.83
C ALA A 146 -11.15 6.01 -17.05
N ASN A 147 -11.53 5.56 -18.25
CA ASN A 147 -10.87 5.90 -19.51
C ASN A 147 -11.83 6.60 -20.49
N PRO A 148 -12.33 7.81 -20.18
CA PRO A 148 -13.39 8.46 -20.94
C PRO A 148 -13.03 8.78 -22.39
N GLN A 149 -11.75 8.92 -22.72
CA GLN A 149 -11.22 9.09 -24.07
C GLN A 149 -11.57 7.93 -25.00
N LEU A 150 -11.73 6.71 -24.47
CA LEU A 150 -12.03 5.52 -25.26
C LEU A 150 -13.43 5.56 -25.87
N LYS A 151 -14.37 6.32 -25.27
CA LYS A 151 -15.80 6.34 -25.68
C LYS A 151 -16.00 6.64 -27.17
N SER A 152 -15.14 7.50 -27.74
CA SER A 152 -15.18 7.86 -29.17
C SER A 152 -14.40 6.93 -30.09
N GLU A 153 -13.53 6.07 -29.54
CA GLU A 153 -12.76 5.11 -30.31
C GLU A 153 -13.63 3.97 -30.83
N SER A 154 -13.25 3.42 -31.98
CA SER A 154 -13.83 2.19 -32.50
C SER A 154 -13.45 1.04 -31.56
N ILE A 155 -14.38 0.13 -31.24
CA ILE A 155 -14.09 -1.03 -30.37
C ILE A 155 -12.89 -1.84 -30.90
N GLU A 156 -12.76 -1.98 -32.21
CA GLU A 156 -11.62 -2.68 -32.84
C GLU A 156 -10.24 -2.04 -32.58
N ASN A 157 -10.21 -0.76 -32.20
CA ASN A 157 -8.98 -0.04 -31.87
C ASN A 157 -8.64 -0.09 -30.37
N VAL A 158 -9.47 -0.76 -29.57
CA VAL A 158 -9.21 -1.00 -28.15
C VAL A 158 -9.10 -2.52 -27.96
N PRO A 159 -7.90 -3.10 -28.14
CA PRO A 159 -7.71 -4.56 -28.20
C PRO A 159 -8.39 -5.37 -27.09
N PRO A 160 -8.27 -5.02 -25.78
CA PRO A 160 -8.94 -5.81 -24.75
C PRO A 160 -10.46 -5.82 -24.90
N LEU A 161 -11.07 -4.68 -25.27
CA LEU A 161 -12.52 -4.61 -25.50
C LEU A 161 -12.94 -5.34 -26.79
N ALA A 162 -12.12 -5.29 -27.84
CA ALA A 162 -12.36 -6.02 -29.08
C ALA A 162 -12.36 -7.55 -28.86
N ASP A 163 -11.38 -8.03 -28.09
CA ASP A 163 -11.24 -9.45 -27.78
C ASP A 163 -12.35 -9.91 -26.84
N LEU A 164 -12.78 -9.09 -25.87
CA LEU A 164 -13.94 -9.38 -25.03
C LEU A 164 -15.24 -9.48 -25.83
N VAL A 165 -15.49 -8.52 -26.73
CA VAL A 165 -16.66 -8.56 -27.63
C VAL A 165 -16.62 -9.80 -28.52
N THR A 166 -15.43 -10.18 -29.00
CA THR A 166 -15.25 -11.38 -29.81
C THR A 166 -15.49 -12.66 -29.00
N LEU A 167 -15.01 -12.71 -27.75
CA LEU A 167 -15.23 -13.81 -26.82
C LEU A 167 -16.73 -14.02 -26.56
N ILE A 168 -17.48 -12.94 -26.33
CA ILE A 168 -18.90 -12.99 -25.99
C ILE A 168 -19.79 -13.27 -27.22
N TYR A 169 -19.53 -12.61 -28.36
CA TYR A 169 -20.45 -12.63 -29.51
C TYR A 169 -19.98 -13.48 -30.70
N GLY A 170 -18.74 -13.98 -30.68
CA GLY A 170 -18.16 -14.81 -31.75
C GLY A 170 -18.25 -14.13 -33.12
N ASP A 171 -18.76 -14.84 -34.13
CA ASP A 171 -18.89 -14.32 -35.51
C ASP A 171 -19.74 -13.03 -35.62
N ARG A 172 -20.64 -12.78 -34.66
CA ARG A 172 -21.48 -11.57 -34.65
C ARG A 172 -20.70 -10.32 -34.24
N ALA A 173 -19.53 -10.47 -33.62
CA ALA A 173 -18.68 -9.37 -33.16
C ALA A 173 -18.31 -8.40 -34.30
N LYS A 174 -18.11 -8.89 -35.53
CA LYS A 174 -17.70 -8.07 -36.70
C LYS A 174 -18.58 -6.83 -36.94
N ILE A 175 -19.86 -6.90 -36.59
CA ILE A 175 -20.79 -5.78 -36.73
C ILE A 175 -20.58 -4.75 -35.62
N ILE A 176 -20.24 -5.22 -34.42
CA ILE A 176 -20.06 -4.42 -33.20
C ILE A 176 -18.68 -3.77 -33.17
N LEU A 177 -17.63 -4.47 -33.64
CA LEU A 177 -16.23 -4.00 -33.59
C LEU A 177 -15.99 -2.64 -34.26
N ASN A 178 -16.78 -2.27 -35.28
CA ASN A 178 -16.67 -0.98 -35.97
C ASN A 178 -17.49 0.15 -35.29
N LEU A 179 -18.19 -0.15 -34.20
CA LEU A 179 -18.97 0.84 -33.45
C LEU A 179 -18.10 1.51 -32.39
N PRO A 180 -18.46 2.73 -31.96
CA PRO A 180 -17.78 3.40 -30.86
C PRO A 180 -17.92 2.61 -29.56
N VAL A 181 -16.88 2.60 -28.73
CA VAL A 181 -16.85 1.95 -27.40
C VAL A 181 -18.01 2.39 -26.51
N GLN A 182 -18.50 3.63 -26.64
CA GLN A 182 -19.67 4.13 -25.92
C GLN A 182 -20.89 3.18 -26.00
N ILE A 183 -21.08 2.45 -27.10
CA ILE A 183 -22.20 1.52 -27.25
C ILE A 183 -22.18 0.36 -26.24
N LEU A 184 -21.01 0.04 -25.67
CA LEU A 184 -20.85 -1.03 -24.68
C LEU A 184 -21.44 -0.67 -23.32
N ILE A 185 -21.54 0.63 -23.01
CA ILE A 185 -22.07 1.15 -21.74
C ILE A 185 -23.42 1.83 -21.90
N ASP A 186 -23.87 2.08 -23.12
CA ASP A 186 -25.21 2.55 -23.42
C ASP A 186 -26.23 1.41 -23.23
N VAL A 187 -26.54 1.09 -21.97
CA VAL A 187 -27.64 0.17 -21.67
C VAL A 187 -28.95 0.88 -22.05
N PRO A 188 -29.76 0.31 -22.96
CA PRO A 188 -31.04 0.90 -23.31
C PRO A 188 -32.00 0.76 -22.13
N HIS A 189 -32.20 1.84 -21.36
CA HIS A 189 -33.43 1.99 -20.59
C HIS A 189 -34.61 1.75 -21.55
N GLN A 190 -35.44 0.75 -21.25
CA GLN A 190 -36.59 0.32 -22.04
C GLN A 190 -37.23 1.41 -22.92
N SER A 191 -36.78 1.51 -24.18
CA SER A 191 -37.58 1.98 -25.30
C SER A 191 -36.87 1.63 -26.61
N GLN A 192 -37.36 0.56 -27.25
CA GLN A 192 -37.19 0.33 -28.67
C GLN A 192 -35.74 0.33 -29.20
N PHE A 193 -34.99 -0.75 -28.92
CA PHE A 193 -34.29 -1.37 -30.05
C PHE A 193 -35.37 -1.96 -30.97
N ASN A 194 -35.92 -1.09 -31.79
CA ASN A 194 -36.62 -1.52 -32.99
C ASN A 194 -35.55 -2.20 -33.84
N PRO A 195 -35.74 -3.47 -34.27
CA PRO A 195 -34.80 -4.14 -35.16
C PRO A 195 -34.85 -3.47 -36.54
N ILE A 196 -34.24 -2.31 -36.67
CA ILE A 196 -34.02 -1.58 -37.91
C ILE A 196 -32.51 -1.27 -37.87
N SER A 197 -31.62 -2.09 -38.41
CA SER A 197 -31.50 -2.27 -39.86
C SER A 197 -30.57 -3.44 -40.25
N LEU A 198 -30.51 -4.54 -39.50
CA LEU A 198 -29.68 -5.69 -39.91
C LEU A 198 -30.31 -6.56 -41.02
N ASN A 199 -31.63 -6.48 -41.21
CA ASN A 199 -32.33 -7.21 -42.27
C ASN A 199 -32.34 -6.52 -43.66
N LYS A 200 -31.80 -5.30 -43.79
CA LYS A 200 -31.83 -4.57 -45.07
C LYS A 200 -30.63 -4.85 -45.98
N SER A 201 -29.50 -5.28 -45.42
CA SER A 201 -28.33 -5.72 -46.22
C SER A 201 -28.37 -7.18 -46.67
N LEU A 202 -29.36 -7.97 -46.22
CA LEU A 202 -29.50 -9.38 -46.61
C LEU A 202 -30.45 -9.61 -47.81
N LYS A 203 -30.98 -8.56 -48.44
CA LYS A 203 -31.88 -8.67 -49.61
C LYS A 203 -31.25 -8.32 -50.97
N THR A 204 -29.93 -8.28 -51.06
CA THR A 204 -29.23 -8.18 -52.35
C THR A 204 -28.15 -9.24 -52.51
N SER A 205 -28.55 -10.51 -52.44
CA SER A 205 -27.92 -11.55 -53.27
C SER A 205 -28.94 -12.64 -53.55
N SER A 206 -29.52 -12.58 -54.76
CA SER A 206 -30.52 -13.51 -55.25
C SER A 206 -29.85 -14.70 -55.94
N ASN A 207 -30.37 -15.89 -55.63
CA ASN A 207 -30.41 -17.12 -56.43
C ASN A 207 -29.13 -17.94 -56.68
N LYS A 208 -29.11 -19.15 -56.10
CA LYS A 208 -29.24 -20.38 -56.92
C LYS A 208 -29.67 -21.62 -56.10
N THR A 209 -30.90 -22.03 -56.40
CA THR A 209 -31.55 -23.34 -56.38
C THR A 209 -30.75 -24.59 -55.98
N PHE A 210 -31.35 -25.44 -55.13
CA PHE A 210 -31.42 -26.90 -55.36
C PHE A 210 -32.72 -27.48 -54.75
N ASN A 211 -33.47 -28.21 -55.56
CA ASN A 211 -34.69 -28.95 -55.24
C ASN A 211 -34.38 -30.44 -55.12
N LEU A 212 -35.19 -31.17 -54.34
CA LEU A 212 -35.67 -32.57 -54.44
C LEU A 212 -36.25 -32.94 -53.06
N SER A 213 -37.32 -33.71 -52.80
CA SER A 213 -38.60 -34.05 -53.44
C SER A 213 -39.20 -35.23 -52.62
N GLN A 214 -40.47 -35.14 -52.18
CA GLN A 214 -41.44 -36.26 -51.92
C GLN A 214 -41.12 -37.30 -50.80
N SER A 215 -42.02 -37.96 -50.06
CA SER A 215 -43.49 -38.18 -50.11
C SER A 215 -44.07 -38.63 -48.73
N GLU A 216 -45.37 -38.36 -48.50
CA GLU A 216 -46.47 -39.23 -47.94
C GLU A 216 -46.17 -40.21 -46.75
N THR A 217 -46.94 -40.45 -45.67
CA THR A 217 -48.39 -40.43 -45.39
C THR A 217 -48.68 -40.73 -43.89
N GLN A 218 -49.86 -40.28 -43.40
CA GLN A 218 -50.75 -40.86 -42.36
C GLN A 218 -50.44 -40.81 -40.84
N SER A 219 -51.48 -40.35 -40.11
CA SER A 219 -51.74 -40.34 -38.66
C SER A 219 -52.89 -41.35 -38.35
N PRO A 220 -53.35 -41.64 -37.11
CA PRO A 220 -52.93 -41.19 -35.76
C PRO A 220 -52.83 -42.31 -34.69
N ARG A 221 -52.02 -42.10 -33.64
CA ARG A 221 -52.41 -42.36 -32.23
C ARG A 221 -51.40 -41.82 -31.22
N THR A 222 -51.98 -41.17 -30.23
CA THR A 222 -51.52 -40.64 -28.95
C THR A 222 -50.44 -41.49 -28.26
N SER A 223 -49.32 -40.87 -27.85
CA SER A 223 -49.02 -40.45 -26.47
C SER A 223 -47.50 -40.33 -26.29
N GLN A 224 -47.08 -39.17 -25.76
CA GLN A 224 -45.84 -38.93 -25.02
C GLN A 224 -44.51 -39.27 -25.71
N ALA A 225 -43.79 -38.23 -26.17
CA ALA A 225 -42.45 -37.87 -25.69
C ALA A 225 -41.75 -36.91 -26.67
N PHE A 226 -40.95 -36.00 -26.11
CA PHE A 226 -39.98 -35.12 -26.78
C PHE A 226 -40.53 -33.98 -27.64
N GLU A 227 -41.15 -32.98 -26.99
CA GLU A 227 -40.86 -31.59 -27.36
C GLU A 227 -39.51 -31.24 -26.74
N GLN A 228 -38.48 -31.28 -27.58
CA GLN A 228 -37.18 -30.72 -27.28
C GLN A 228 -37.35 -29.19 -27.27
N SER A 229 -37.76 -28.68 -26.11
CA SER A 229 -37.71 -27.26 -25.79
C SER A 229 -36.26 -26.82 -25.96
N SER A 230 -36.00 -26.12 -27.06
CA SER A 230 -34.85 -25.23 -27.20
C SER A 230 -34.99 -24.13 -26.15
N ASN A 231 -34.67 -24.47 -24.90
CA ASN A 231 -34.22 -23.50 -23.91
C ASN A 231 -32.79 -23.14 -24.29
N ASP A 232 -32.65 -22.42 -25.40
CA ASP A 232 -31.47 -21.60 -25.64
C ASP A 232 -31.59 -20.46 -24.63
N VAL A 233 -31.06 -20.72 -23.43
CA VAL A 233 -30.81 -19.70 -22.42
C VAL A 233 -29.66 -18.86 -22.97
N SER A 234 -29.96 -18.05 -23.99
CA SER A 234 -29.19 -16.86 -24.32
C SER A 234 -29.43 -15.89 -23.17
N SER A 235 -28.78 -16.15 -22.04
CA SER A 235 -28.55 -15.14 -21.03
C SER A 235 -27.97 -13.95 -21.78
N LYS A 236 -28.72 -12.85 -21.79
CA LYS A 236 -28.30 -11.61 -22.38
C LYS A 236 -27.17 -11.11 -21.46
N ILE A 237 -25.92 -11.47 -21.76
CA ILE A 237 -24.76 -10.92 -21.06
C ILE A 237 -24.80 -9.42 -21.32
N GLU A 238 -25.00 -8.66 -20.25
CA GLU A 238 -24.88 -7.21 -20.29
C GLU A 238 -23.38 -6.92 -20.23
N ILE A 239 -22.81 -6.65 -21.41
CA ILE A 239 -21.36 -6.51 -21.58
C ILE A 239 -20.76 -5.44 -20.67
N SER A 240 -21.55 -4.43 -20.27
CA SER A 240 -21.17 -3.39 -19.32
C SER A 240 -20.74 -3.94 -17.95
N GLU A 241 -21.31 -5.06 -17.53
CA GLU A 241 -21.07 -5.67 -16.21
C GLU A 241 -20.02 -6.78 -16.25
N VAL A 242 -19.45 -7.06 -17.42
CA VAL A 242 -18.41 -8.10 -17.54
C VAL A 242 -17.11 -7.56 -16.97
N GLU A 243 -16.47 -8.33 -16.10
CA GLU A 243 -15.17 -7.99 -15.52
C GLU A 243 -14.05 -8.12 -16.57
N MET A 244 -13.09 -7.21 -16.52
CA MET A 244 -11.92 -7.21 -17.41
C MET A 244 -11.01 -8.41 -17.14
N GLY A 245 -11.02 -8.94 -15.90
CA GLY A 245 -10.33 -10.18 -15.51
C GLY A 245 -10.83 -11.46 -16.20
N GLU A 246 -11.93 -11.41 -16.96
CA GLU A 246 -12.33 -12.51 -17.85
C GLU A 246 -11.38 -12.69 -19.05
N LEU A 247 -10.51 -11.70 -19.30
CA LEU A 247 -9.44 -11.76 -20.31
C LEU A 247 -8.11 -12.13 -19.67
N ASP A 248 -7.22 -12.71 -20.48
CA ASP A 248 -5.79 -12.73 -20.14
C ASP A 248 -5.19 -11.34 -20.36
N LEU A 249 -5.22 -10.51 -19.32
CA LEU A 249 -4.76 -9.12 -19.37
C LEU A 249 -3.23 -8.99 -19.58
N SER A 250 -2.47 -10.07 -19.38
CA SER A 250 -1.02 -10.11 -19.66
C SER A 250 -0.68 -9.99 -21.15
N GLN A 251 -1.69 -10.15 -22.03
CA GLN A 251 -1.53 -9.98 -23.49
C GLN A 251 -1.57 -8.53 -23.95
N TYR A 252 -1.99 -7.59 -23.08
CA TYR A 252 -2.14 -6.18 -23.43
C TYR A 252 -1.23 -5.34 -22.58
N THR A 253 -0.53 -4.41 -23.22
CA THR A 253 0.32 -3.40 -22.62
C THR A 253 -0.43 -2.09 -22.49
N LEU A 254 0.13 -1.17 -21.71
CA LEU A 254 -0.42 0.18 -21.60
C LEU A 254 -0.43 0.91 -22.96
N ASP A 255 0.52 0.60 -23.86
CA ASP A 255 0.58 1.13 -25.23
C ASP A 255 -0.57 0.62 -26.14
N ASP A 256 -1.16 -0.53 -25.81
CA ASP A 256 -2.25 -1.10 -26.62
C ASP A 256 -3.58 -0.37 -26.40
N VAL A 257 -3.71 0.38 -25.30
CA VAL A 257 -4.93 1.13 -24.95
C VAL A 257 -4.64 2.63 -25.02
N SER A 258 -4.76 3.19 -26.23
CA SER A 258 -4.46 4.59 -26.49
C SER A 258 -5.14 5.56 -25.51
N GLY A 259 -4.33 6.37 -24.82
CA GLY A 259 -4.77 7.40 -23.89
C GLY A 259 -5.03 6.92 -22.47
N MET A 260 -4.93 5.61 -22.18
CA MET A 260 -5.04 5.09 -20.82
C MET A 260 -3.93 5.61 -19.90
N GLU A 261 -2.78 5.97 -20.46
CA GLU A 261 -1.70 6.65 -19.74
C GLU A 261 -2.12 7.98 -19.11
N ASP A 262 -3.19 8.61 -19.62
CA ASP A 262 -3.73 9.85 -19.09
C ASP A 262 -4.71 9.62 -17.93
N SER A 263 -5.21 8.40 -17.70
CA SER A 263 -6.15 8.14 -16.60
C SER A 263 -5.46 8.24 -15.23
N PHE A 264 -6.15 8.82 -14.25
CA PHE A 264 -5.66 8.87 -12.88
C PHE A 264 -5.90 7.53 -12.18
N VAL A 265 -5.03 7.18 -11.23
CA VAL A 265 -5.24 5.99 -10.39
C VAL A 265 -6.60 6.06 -9.68
N GLU A 266 -6.99 7.26 -9.21
CA GLU A 266 -8.26 7.43 -8.50
C GLU A 266 -9.52 7.32 -9.36
N ASP A 267 -9.37 7.26 -10.70
CA ASP A 267 -10.48 7.08 -11.63
C ASP A 267 -10.97 5.62 -11.69
N PHE A 268 -10.15 4.65 -11.27
CA PHE A 268 -10.48 3.22 -11.28
C PHE A 268 -11.22 2.81 -10.01
N GLU A 269 -12.23 1.95 -10.10
CA GLU A 269 -12.94 1.47 -8.91
C GLU A 269 -12.01 0.58 -8.07
N GLY A 270 -12.15 0.60 -6.75
CA GLY A 270 -11.38 -0.29 -5.87
C GLY A 270 -9.89 0.04 -5.71
N TRP A 271 -9.33 1.00 -6.45
CA TRP A 271 -7.88 1.29 -6.49
C TRP A 271 -7.19 1.42 -5.13
N LYS A 272 -7.89 1.89 -4.09
CA LYS A 272 -7.36 2.02 -2.73
C LYS A 272 -7.03 0.69 -2.07
N ASN A 273 -7.64 -0.41 -2.53
CA ASN A 273 -7.43 -1.76 -2.00
C ASN A 273 -6.11 -2.38 -2.43
N GLU A 274 -5.57 -1.95 -3.57
CA GLU A 274 -4.33 -2.49 -4.14
C GLU A 274 -3.15 -2.28 -3.21
N TYR A 275 -2.29 -3.28 -3.13
CA TYR A 275 -1.01 -3.14 -2.45
C TYR A 275 -0.06 -2.31 -3.31
N ALA A 276 0.83 -1.55 -2.66
CA ALA A 276 1.81 -0.72 -3.36
C ALA A 276 2.72 -1.53 -4.30
N GLY A 277 2.96 -2.81 -4.00
CA GLY A 277 3.73 -3.74 -4.82
C GLY A 277 2.98 -4.32 -6.03
N GLU A 278 1.65 -4.19 -6.09
CA GLU A 278 0.80 -4.76 -7.17
C GLU A 278 0.60 -3.79 -8.34
N VAL A 279 1.05 -2.55 -8.21
CA VAL A 279 1.08 -1.58 -9.29
C VAL A 279 2.51 -1.44 -9.79
N GLU A 280 2.79 -2.04 -10.94
CA GLU A 280 4.12 -2.02 -11.56
C GLU A 280 4.67 -0.59 -11.69
N GLY A 281 5.91 -0.42 -11.25
CA GLY A 281 6.60 0.86 -11.24
C GLY A 281 6.26 1.76 -10.05
N LEU A 282 5.09 1.65 -9.42
CA LEU A 282 4.70 2.58 -8.36
C LEU A 282 5.68 2.58 -7.19
N ALA A 283 6.08 1.40 -6.73
CA ALA A 283 7.00 1.25 -5.61
C ALA A 283 8.47 1.57 -5.95
N ASP A 284 8.80 1.70 -7.24
CA ASP A 284 10.11 2.14 -7.76
C ASP A 284 10.24 3.67 -7.81
N ILE A 285 9.14 4.41 -7.64
CA ILE A 285 9.16 5.87 -7.67
C ILE A 285 9.86 6.39 -6.41
N SER A 286 10.77 7.32 -6.63
CA SER A 286 11.43 8.03 -5.54
C SER A 286 10.44 8.87 -4.73
N LEU A 287 10.58 8.88 -3.39
CA LEU A 287 9.64 9.56 -2.49
C LEU A 287 9.53 11.08 -2.70
N ASP A 288 10.52 11.71 -3.35
CA ASP A 288 10.47 13.13 -3.73
C ASP A 288 9.72 13.40 -5.05
N ASN A 289 9.33 12.35 -5.77
CA ASN A 289 8.69 12.42 -7.08
C ASN A 289 7.18 12.18 -7.04
N PHE A 290 6.61 11.86 -5.87
CA PHE A 290 5.18 11.78 -5.67
C PHE A 290 4.51 13.17 -5.70
N PRO A 291 3.20 13.27 -5.97
CA PRO A 291 2.47 14.55 -5.98
C PRO A 291 2.61 15.35 -4.68
N ASN A 292 2.66 14.66 -3.54
CA ASN A 292 3.02 15.22 -2.24
C ASN A 292 4.41 14.69 -1.85
N PRO A 293 5.50 15.38 -2.21
CA PRO A 293 6.84 14.85 -2.05
C PRO A 293 7.29 14.83 -0.58
N VAL A 294 8.02 13.79 -0.20
CA VAL A 294 8.75 13.74 1.07
C VAL A 294 10.07 14.47 0.88
N ALA A 295 10.34 15.47 1.72
CA ALA A 295 11.54 16.29 1.61
C ALA A 295 12.33 16.32 2.92
N THR A 296 13.66 16.23 2.80
CA THR A 296 14.56 16.41 3.93
C THR A 296 14.58 17.89 4.29
N THR A 297 14.02 18.22 5.44
CA THR A 297 14.22 19.54 6.06
C THR A 297 15.27 19.40 7.16
N LEU A 298 16.39 20.11 7.02
CA LEU A 298 17.45 20.18 8.05
C LEU A 298 17.03 21.11 9.21
N ALA A 299 15.76 21.07 9.59
CA ALA A 299 15.22 21.83 10.70
C ALA A 299 15.50 21.07 12.00
N PHE A 300 16.12 21.76 12.96
CA PHE A 300 16.44 21.22 14.30
C PHE A 300 17.20 19.89 14.24
N VAL A 301 18.52 19.99 14.06
CA VAL A 301 19.44 18.86 14.14
C VAL A 301 20.08 18.85 15.53
N SER A 302 20.28 17.66 16.09
CA SER A 302 21.00 17.47 17.36
C SER A 302 21.97 16.31 17.24
N ARG A 303 23.01 16.32 18.07
CA ARG A 303 23.94 15.20 18.19
C ARG A 303 23.48 14.27 19.29
N VAL A 304 23.63 12.97 19.10
CA VAL A 304 23.43 11.98 20.16
C VAL A 304 24.66 11.98 21.07
N ASP A 305 24.52 12.41 22.32
CA ASP A 305 25.64 12.47 23.27
C ASP A 305 25.82 11.16 24.02
N THR A 306 24.73 10.63 24.55
CA THR A 306 24.73 9.43 25.39
C THR A 306 23.48 8.59 25.15
N ILE A 307 23.62 7.27 25.25
CA ILE A 307 22.53 6.29 25.12
C ILE A 307 22.31 5.63 26.48
N TRP A 308 21.05 5.49 26.88
CA TRP A 308 20.65 4.96 28.18
C TRP A 308 19.60 3.85 27.99
N SER A 309 19.96 2.60 28.31
CA SER A 309 19.07 1.44 28.06
C SER A 309 18.03 1.20 29.15
N ASP A 310 18.36 1.41 30.41
CA ASP A 310 17.43 1.29 31.56
C ASP A 310 17.71 2.34 32.64
N ALA A 311 18.58 3.30 32.30
CA ALA A 311 19.32 4.07 33.27
C ALA A 311 18.72 5.48 33.45
N HIS A 312 18.16 5.65 34.65
CA HIS A 312 18.09 6.89 35.45
C HIS A 312 16.89 7.83 35.23
N GLY A 313 15.96 7.73 36.17
CA GLY A 313 15.16 8.86 36.63
C GLY A 313 13.90 9.17 35.83
N GLU A 314 13.30 10.31 36.17
CA GLU A 314 12.13 10.88 35.54
C GLU A 314 12.58 11.80 34.39
N ILE A 315 11.89 11.72 33.25
CA ILE A 315 11.96 12.69 32.17
C ILE A 315 10.75 13.62 32.32
N LYS A 316 10.99 14.87 32.71
CA LYS A 316 9.91 15.84 32.93
C LYS A 316 9.42 16.44 31.62
N SER A 317 8.21 16.97 31.65
CA SER A 317 7.70 17.76 30.53
C SER A 317 8.65 18.95 30.24
N GLY A 318 8.99 19.12 28.96
CA GLY A 318 9.99 20.08 28.49
C GLY A 318 11.44 19.55 28.43
N GLN A 319 11.72 18.39 29.04
CA GLN A 319 12.99 17.67 28.87
C GLN A 319 12.93 16.63 27.76
N SER A 320 11.72 16.16 27.42
CA SER A 320 11.50 15.28 26.27
C SER A 320 11.41 16.08 24.97
N VAL A 321 11.88 15.46 23.88
CA VAL A 321 11.58 15.89 22.50
C VAL A 321 10.64 14.92 21.79
N ALA A 322 10.21 13.85 22.46
CA ALA A 322 9.42 12.79 21.85
C ALA A 322 7.94 12.92 22.27
N GLY A 323 7.03 12.52 21.40
CA GLY A 323 5.59 12.57 21.66
C GLY A 323 4.78 12.28 20.41
N SER A 324 3.73 13.06 20.17
CA SER A 324 2.84 12.98 18.99
C SER A 324 2.28 14.36 18.65
N ASN A 325 1.58 14.45 17.51
CA ASN A 325 0.83 15.67 17.15
C ASN A 325 -0.31 15.98 18.13
N ILE A 326 -0.79 14.98 18.89
CA ILE A 326 -1.93 15.11 19.81
C ILE A 326 -1.47 15.36 21.25
N ALA A 327 -0.53 14.56 21.73
CA ALA A 327 0.03 14.69 23.08
C ALA A 327 1.08 15.82 23.17
N GLY A 328 1.55 16.34 22.02
CA GLY A 328 2.69 17.26 21.92
C GLY A 328 4.03 16.53 22.01
N TYR A 329 5.12 17.18 21.62
CA TYR A 329 6.48 16.59 21.57
C TYR A 329 7.31 16.79 22.86
N ALA A 330 6.62 16.89 24.00
CA ALA A 330 7.23 17.09 25.32
C ALA A 330 6.64 16.12 26.36
N VAL A 331 6.30 14.90 25.91
CA VAL A 331 5.67 13.88 26.74
C VAL A 331 6.65 13.47 27.85
N PRO A 332 6.24 13.48 29.13
CA PRO A 332 7.09 13.06 30.24
C PRO A 332 7.15 11.53 30.36
N CYS A 333 8.14 11.03 31.08
CA CYS A 333 8.20 9.64 31.52
C CYS A 333 8.65 9.56 32.98
N GLN A 334 8.00 8.70 33.78
CA GLN A 334 8.09 8.79 35.25
C GLN A 334 9.29 8.05 35.84
N THR A 335 9.64 6.88 35.32
CA THR A 335 10.73 6.05 35.86
C THR A 335 11.32 5.14 34.81
N GLN A 336 12.66 5.00 34.81
CA GLN A 336 13.40 3.97 34.04
C GLN A 336 13.12 4.03 32.54
N CYS A 337 13.19 5.24 32.00
CA CYS A 337 12.87 5.50 30.60
C CYS A 337 14.12 5.31 29.76
N ALA A 338 14.11 4.32 28.88
CA ALA A 338 15.15 4.15 27.89
C ALA A 338 15.13 5.36 26.94
N HIS A 339 16.28 5.96 26.64
CA HIS A 339 16.35 7.15 25.81
C HIS A 339 17.76 7.42 25.26
N ILE A 340 17.82 8.34 24.30
CA ILE A 340 19.06 9.02 23.92
C ILE A 340 19.04 10.44 24.48
N GLU A 341 20.18 10.89 24.99
CA GLU A 341 20.42 12.28 25.40
C GLU A 341 20.99 13.06 24.22
N LEU A 342 20.44 14.26 24.01
CA LEU A 342 20.75 15.13 22.90
C LEU A 342 21.66 16.26 23.38
N ASP A 343 22.66 16.53 22.56
CA ASP A 343 23.57 17.66 22.73
C ASP A 343 23.51 18.56 21.50
N ASP A 344 23.95 19.80 21.68
CA ASP A 344 23.99 20.80 20.63
C ASP A 344 25.40 20.95 20.03
N LEU A 345 25.60 22.00 19.24
CA LEU A 345 26.85 22.32 18.54
C LEU A 345 27.90 22.99 19.46
N GLU A 346 27.71 23.02 20.79
CA GLU A 346 28.45 23.89 21.73
C GLU A 346 29.82 23.38 22.20
N ASN A 347 30.35 22.26 21.68
CA ASN A 347 31.73 21.84 22.03
C ASN A 347 32.85 22.84 21.59
N SER A 348 32.48 24.06 21.17
CA SER A 348 33.33 25.21 20.84
C SER A 348 33.26 26.38 21.86
N GLY A 349 32.74 26.19 23.07
CA GLY A 349 32.96 27.12 24.20
C GLY A 349 32.25 28.47 24.14
N ARG A 350 30.97 28.50 23.72
CA ARG A 350 30.05 29.60 24.03
C ARG A 350 29.09 29.19 25.18
N ASP A 351 28.31 30.15 25.68
CA ASP A 351 27.21 29.98 26.66
C ASP A 351 25.84 30.13 25.94
N ILE A 352 25.68 29.57 24.74
CA ILE A 352 24.43 29.54 23.98
C ILE A 352 23.88 28.11 24.00
N ARG A 353 23.24 27.76 25.12
CA ARG A 353 22.44 26.55 25.26
C ARG A 353 21.33 26.55 24.21
N TRP A 354 21.45 25.72 23.18
CA TRP A 354 20.30 25.47 22.32
C TRP A 354 19.22 24.75 23.10
N ILE A 355 17.99 24.86 22.58
CA ILE A 355 16.82 24.24 23.20
C ILE A 355 16.99 22.74 23.44
N SER A 356 17.88 22.04 22.71
CA SER A 356 18.04 20.59 22.73
C SER A 356 19.06 20.07 23.75
N GLU A 357 19.94 20.91 24.30
CA GLU A 357 20.98 20.48 25.24
C GLU A 357 20.36 19.80 26.46
N GLY A 358 20.77 18.56 26.72
CA GLY A 358 20.26 17.72 27.82
C GLY A 358 18.80 17.28 27.64
N ARG A 359 18.21 17.49 26.45
CA ARG A 359 16.90 16.92 26.12
C ARG A 359 17.01 15.47 25.71
N ARG A 360 15.91 14.76 25.83
CA ARG A 360 15.87 13.30 25.73
C ARG A 360 14.86 12.87 24.70
N TRP A 361 15.28 12.00 23.78
CA TRP A 361 14.36 11.29 22.89
C TRP A 361 14.12 9.90 23.46
N MET A 362 12.91 9.70 23.97
CA MET A 362 12.52 8.47 24.67
C MET A 362 12.20 7.34 23.71
N LEU A 363 12.40 6.11 24.17
CA LEU A 363 12.04 4.90 23.47
C LEU A 363 10.52 4.88 23.16
N GLY A 364 10.18 4.59 21.92
CA GLY A 364 8.83 4.69 21.38
C GLY A 364 7.88 3.60 21.89
N ASN A 365 8.44 2.42 22.18
CA ASN A 365 7.77 1.25 22.76
C ASN A 365 8.07 1.07 24.25
N ASP A 366 8.43 2.14 24.97
CA ASP A 366 8.74 2.06 26.39
C ASP A 366 7.52 1.57 27.21
N PRO A 367 7.59 0.37 27.83
CA PRO A 367 6.49 -0.19 28.61
C PRO A 367 6.20 0.62 29.90
N ASN A 368 7.10 1.51 30.32
CA ASN A 368 6.90 2.40 31.46
C ASN A 368 6.19 3.71 31.07
N ASN A 369 6.15 4.03 29.78
CA ASN A 369 5.41 5.17 29.23
C ASN A 369 3.98 4.76 28.78
N ALA A 370 3.39 3.83 29.54
CA ALA A 370 2.15 3.15 29.21
C ALA A 370 0.91 4.05 29.38
N ASN A 371 0.15 4.19 28.30
CA ASN A 371 -1.31 4.34 28.40
C ASN A 371 -1.96 3.01 28.04
N ILE A 372 -3.07 2.68 28.72
CA ILE A 372 -3.66 1.33 28.80
C ILE A 372 -4.30 0.92 27.46
N CYS A 373 -3.50 0.58 26.45
CA CYS A 373 -3.89 -0.31 25.37
C CYS A 373 -3.52 -1.74 25.77
N PRO A 374 -4.45 -2.71 25.74
CA PRO A 374 -4.16 -4.09 26.16
C PRO A 374 -3.07 -4.77 25.33
N GLU A 375 -2.91 -4.38 24.06
CA GLU A 375 -2.01 -5.02 23.10
C GLU A 375 -0.70 -4.25 22.88
N ALA A 376 -0.67 -2.96 23.22
CA ALA A 376 0.51 -2.10 23.23
C ALA A 376 0.55 -1.36 24.57
N PRO A 377 1.22 -1.90 25.62
CA PRO A 377 1.28 -1.27 26.94
C PRO A 377 2.21 -0.05 26.96
N TRP A 378 2.38 0.63 25.84
CA TRP A 378 3.30 1.73 25.60
C TRP A 378 2.64 2.69 24.60
N GLY A 379 3.07 3.95 24.60
CA GLY A 379 2.64 4.92 23.60
C GLY A 379 1.77 6.05 24.14
N VAL A 380 1.55 7.02 23.25
CA VAL A 380 0.94 8.31 23.55
C VAL A 380 -0.34 8.49 22.77
N ASP A 381 -1.22 9.37 23.25
CA ASP A 381 -2.41 9.76 22.49
C ASP A 381 -2.01 10.19 21.08
N GLY A 382 -2.66 9.62 20.07
CA GLY A 382 -2.43 9.89 18.66
C GLY A 382 -3.75 9.85 17.89
N GLY A 383 -3.65 10.11 16.58
CA GLY A 383 -4.82 10.11 15.70
C GLY A 383 -5.78 11.29 15.92
N GLU A 384 -6.72 11.43 14.99
CA GLU A 384 -7.66 12.55 14.92
C GLU A 384 -9.02 12.03 14.45
N GLY A 385 -10.11 12.66 14.88
CA GLY A 385 -11.45 12.33 14.40
C GLY A 385 -11.91 10.93 14.81
N ILE A 386 -12.77 10.32 13.98
CA ILE A 386 -13.33 8.98 14.22
C ILE A 386 -12.24 7.92 14.11
N LEU A 387 -11.30 8.11 13.17
CA LEU A 387 -10.17 7.20 12.99
C LEU A 387 -9.16 7.28 14.15
N GLY A 388 -9.22 8.32 14.97
CA GLY A 388 -8.37 8.49 16.14
C GLY A 388 -8.53 7.41 17.22
N GLU A 389 -9.59 6.59 17.17
CA GLU A 389 -9.79 5.49 18.12
C GLU A 389 -9.10 4.18 17.67
N VAL A 390 -8.65 4.10 16.42
CA VAL A 390 -7.92 2.94 15.89
C VAL A 390 -6.64 2.73 16.72
N ASN A 391 -6.25 1.47 16.95
CA ASN A 391 -5.13 1.12 17.83
C ASN A 391 -5.31 1.69 19.25
N CYS A 392 -6.56 1.72 19.74
CA CYS A 392 -7.01 2.38 20.96
C CYS A 392 -6.48 3.82 21.16
N GLY A 393 -6.32 4.53 20.04
CA GLY A 393 -5.86 5.91 19.97
C GLY A 393 -4.41 6.13 20.39
N LYS A 394 -3.57 5.08 20.29
CA LYS A 394 -2.16 5.14 20.68
C LYS A 394 -1.23 4.99 19.49
N GLU A 395 -0.10 5.68 19.58
CA GLU A 395 1.05 5.55 18.68
C GLU A 395 2.36 5.54 19.48
N PRO A 396 3.45 5.01 18.90
CA PRO A 396 4.79 5.11 19.49
C PRO A 396 5.14 6.54 19.84
N THR A 397 5.84 6.76 20.95
CA THR A 397 6.39 8.09 21.26
C THR A 397 7.52 8.41 20.26
N GLY A 398 7.44 9.53 19.53
CA GLY A 398 8.41 9.80 18.47
C GLY A 398 8.35 11.23 17.93
N ARG A 399 8.78 11.40 16.68
CA ARG A 399 8.88 12.67 15.95
C ARG A 399 8.38 12.51 14.51
N ASN A 400 8.00 13.62 13.87
CA ASN A 400 7.63 13.64 12.44
C ASN A 400 8.61 14.54 11.67
N PRO A 401 9.89 14.16 11.56
CA PRO A 401 10.91 15.04 11.01
C PRO A 401 10.72 15.34 9.52
N PHE A 402 10.01 14.48 8.80
CA PHE A 402 9.82 14.56 7.34
C PHE A 402 8.35 14.80 6.95
N GLY A 403 7.57 15.42 7.86
CA GLY A 403 6.16 15.70 7.64
C GLY A 403 5.24 14.53 8.01
N PRO A 404 4.01 14.50 7.46
CA PRO A 404 2.96 13.58 7.90
C PRO A 404 3.04 12.17 7.30
N THR A 405 3.96 11.92 6.36
CA THR A 405 4.02 10.64 5.63
C THR A 405 4.26 9.45 6.55
N PHE A 406 5.20 9.60 7.48
CA PHE A 406 5.46 8.62 8.51
C PHE A 406 6.03 9.29 9.75
N LYS A 407 5.91 8.60 10.88
CA LYS A 407 6.52 8.97 12.15
C LYS A 407 7.81 8.21 12.34
N VAL A 408 8.85 8.86 12.87
CA VAL A 408 10.10 8.23 13.30
C VAL A 408 10.06 8.07 14.82
N ALA A 409 10.34 6.87 15.31
CA ALA A 409 10.44 6.58 16.74
C ALA A 409 11.76 5.87 17.04
N LEU A 410 12.36 6.20 18.19
CA LEU A 410 13.45 5.40 18.75
C LEU A 410 12.85 4.03 19.13
N TRP A 411 13.43 2.94 18.68
CA TRP A 411 12.81 1.62 18.80
C TRP A 411 13.64 0.62 19.62
N ASN A 412 14.96 0.81 19.64
CA ASN A 412 15.87 0.01 20.44
C ASN A 412 17.08 0.83 20.87
N VAL A 413 17.65 0.51 22.03
CA VAL A 413 18.87 1.14 22.57
C VAL A 413 19.74 0.13 23.31
N ASP A 414 21.03 0.17 23.07
CA ASP A 414 22.03 -0.63 23.77
C ASP A 414 23.21 0.25 24.22
N GLU A 415 23.18 0.63 25.50
CA GLU A 415 24.21 1.39 26.21
C GLU A 415 25.57 0.66 26.22
N THR A 416 25.60 -0.68 26.09
CA THR A 416 26.87 -1.43 26.09
C THR A 416 27.62 -1.32 24.77
N THR A 417 26.88 -1.13 23.68
CA THR A 417 27.43 -1.00 22.32
C THR A 417 27.37 0.43 21.81
N ASP A 418 26.82 1.37 22.59
CA ASP A 418 26.55 2.76 22.18
C ASP A 418 25.71 2.81 20.88
N THR A 419 24.74 1.90 20.74
CA THR A 419 23.86 1.83 19.56
C THR A 419 22.42 2.18 19.86
N ALA A 420 21.77 2.78 18.87
CA ALA A 420 20.36 3.10 18.93
C ALA A 420 19.72 2.92 17.54
N GLU A 421 18.57 2.28 17.51
CA GLU A 421 17.84 1.98 16.28
C GLU A 421 16.55 2.80 16.24
N THR A 422 16.19 3.30 15.06
CA THR A 422 14.90 3.95 14.84
C THR A 422 14.03 3.15 13.89
N SER A 423 12.72 3.35 14.01
CA SER A 423 11.73 2.73 13.15
C SER A 423 10.74 3.78 12.66
N ILE A 424 10.19 3.57 11.45
CA ILE A 424 9.10 4.37 10.91
C ILE A 424 7.75 3.66 11.05
N PHE A 425 6.70 4.49 11.16
CA PHE A 425 5.31 4.06 11.26
C PHE A 425 4.43 4.90 10.35
N PHE A 426 3.57 4.25 9.58
CA PHE A 426 2.53 4.90 8.76
C PHE A 426 1.21 5.01 9.52
N ARG A 427 0.33 5.87 9.00
CA ARG A 427 -1.05 6.06 9.46
C ARG A 427 -1.98 6.16 8.26
N ILE A 428 -3.27 6.00 8.50
CA ILE A 428 -4.32 6.16 7.50
C ILE A 428 -5.05 7.47 7.76
N CYS A 429 -5.27 8.29 6.74
CA CYS A 429 -6.01 9.54 6.83
C CYS A 429 -7.11 9.61 5.78
N ILE A 430 -8.30 10.09 6.18
CA ILE A 430 -9.44 10.24 5.28
C ILE A 430 -10.06 11.60 5.52
N ARG A 431 -9.81 12.49 4.55
CA ARG A 431 -10.27 13.89 4.59
C ARG A 431 -11.39 14.19 3.61
N PHE A 432 -11.66 13.29 2.66
CA PHE A 432 -12.63 13.47 1.59
C PHE A 432 -13.30 12.13 1.22
N PRO A 433 -14.61 12.10 0.88
CA PRO A 433 -15.57 13.21 0.85
C PRO A 433 -16.08 13.64 2.24
N VAL A 434 -15.84 12.81 3.26
CA VAL A 434 -16.11 13.12 4.66
C VAL A 434 -14.80 13.06 5.42
N ASP A 435 -14.51 14.07 6.24
CA ASP A 435 -13.32 14.08 7.09
C ASP A 435 -13.56 13.17 8.31
N LEU A 436 -12.94 11.99 8.29
CA LEU A 436 -12.94 11.03 9.39
C LEU A 436 -11.69 11.19 10.28
N GLY A 437 -10.79 12.09 9.92
CA GLY A 437 -9.53 12.33 10.57
C GLY A 437 -8.45 11.34 10.14
N CYS A 438 -7.59 10.96 11.08
CA CYS A 438 -6.46 10.08 10.86
C CYS A 438 -6.35 9.06 11.98
N THR A 439 -5.88 7.87 11.68
CA THR A 439 -5.44 6.93 12.71
C THR A 439 -4.21 7.51 13.43
N PRO A 440 -3.87 7.00 14.63
CA PRO A 440 -2.50 7.12 15.13
C PRO A 440 -1.49 6.54 14.13
N TYR A 441 -0.20 6.83 14.28
CA TYR A 441 0.86 6.13 13.55
C TYR A 441 1.12 4.76 14.17
N PHE A 442 0.77 3.69 13.46
CA PHE A 442 0.80 2.34 14.03
C PHE A 442 1.15 1.24 13.03
N ILE A 443 1.22 1.55 11.73
CA ILE A 443 1.61 0.58 10.70
C ILE A 443 3.14 0.55 10.64
N GLY A 444 3.72 -0.41 11.34
CA GLY A 444 5.15 -0.59 11.55
C GLY A 444 5.38 -1.67 12.62
N PRO A 445 6.54 -1.70 13.29
CA PRO A 445 7.78 -0.98 12.99
C PRO A 445 8.43 -1.42 11.66
N ILE A 446 8.94 -0.44 10.92
CA ILE A 446 9.81 -0.65 9.76
C ILE A 446 11.18 -0.05 10.13
N PRO A 447 12.28 -0.84 10.15
CA PRO A 447 13.61 -0.34 10.48
C PRO A 447 14.01 0.88 9.62
N TRP A 448 14.63 1.86 10.26
CA TRP A 448 15.05 3.10 9.63
C TRP A 448 16.52 3.41 9.95
N LEU A 449 16.96 4.63 9.66
CA LEU A 449 18.31 5.10 9.94
C LEU A 449 18.65 5.01 11.44
N PRO A 450 19.83 4.52 11.82
CA PRO A 450 20.24 4.45 13.22
C PRO A 450 20.47 5.85 13.81
N ALA A 451 20.57 5.90 15.13
CA ALA A 451 20.83 7.11 15.91
C ALA A 451 21.91 6.82 16.98
N ASN A 452 23.03 6.25 16.56
CA ASN A 452 24.10 5.84 17.48
C ASN A 452 24.77 7.04 18.14
N ARG A 453 25.60 6.77 19.14
CA ARG A 453 26.36 7.82 19.81
C ARG A 453 27.22 8.61 18.81
N GLU A 454 27.27 9.92 18.99
CA GLU A 454 27.92 10.92 18.12
C GLU A 454 27.25 11.13 16.74
N ASP A 455 26.21 10.37 16.40
CA ASP A 455 25.45 10.62 15.18
C ASP A 455 24.69 11.94 15.29
N TRP A 456 24.62 12.66 14.18
CA TRP A 456 23.72 13.79 14.03
C TRP A 456 22.37 13.29 13.54
N ILE A 457 21.29 13.72 14.20
CA ILE A 457 19.93 13.29 13.88
C ILE A 457 19.02 14.49 13.62
N ILE A 458 18.03 14.30 12.74
CA ILE A 458 17.04 15.31 12.40
C ILE A 458 15.82 15.13 13.30
N LEU A 459 15.51 16.16 14.08
CA LEU A 459 14.30 16.17 14.92
C LEU A 459 13.08 16.77 14.19
N GLY A 460 13.35 17.60 13.18
CA GLY A 460 12.35 18.32 12.39
C GLY A 460 11.60 19.40 13.15
N PRO A 461 10.65 20.07 12.47
CA PRO A 461 9.93 21.20 13.04
C PRO A 461 9.03 20.75 14.21
N GLY A 462 9.23 21.31 15.40
CA GLY A 462 8.35 21.08 16.54
C GLY A 462 8.77 21.86 17.78
N PHE A 463 7.92 22.82 18.17
CA PHE A 463 7.86 23.44 19.50
C PHE A 463 6.46 23.26 20.06
#